data_AF-A0A950X8N2-F1
#
_entry.id   AF-A0A950X8N2-F1
#
_cell.length_a   1.000
_cell.length_b   1.000
_cell.length_c   1.000
_cell.angle_alpha   90.00
_cell.angle_beta   90.00
_cell.angle_gamma   90.00
#
_symmetry.space_group_name_H-M   'P 1'
#
loop_
_entity.id
_entity.type
_entity.pdbx_description
1 polymer ?
#
loop_
_entity_poly.entity_id
_entity_poly.type
_entity_poly.pdbx_seq_one_letter_code
_entity_poly.pdbx_strand_id
1 'polypeptide(L)'
;MLTATAMGYFEQEIARAVVLELFVPLIISSGGNSGSQATTLVIRAMALGEVRLRDWWRVIYRELSTGLALGSVLAAIGMTRILLWQAIWKPYGAHYVVIALTVAFSLVGVVLFGTIAGSMLPFALRRAGLDPASASAPFVATLVDVTGLVIYFSIASLILKGTLL
;
A
#
# COMPACT_ATOMS: atom_id res chain seq x y z
N MET A 1 -17.18 0.44 -4.50
CA MET A 1 -18.17 0.00 -3.49
C MET A 1 -17.49 -0.38 -2.19
N LEU A 2 -16.58 -1.38 -2.17
CA LEU A 2 -15.84 -1.75 -0.95
C LEU A 2 -14.98 -0.60 -0.37
N THR A 3 -14.33 0.19 -1.24
CA THR A 3 -13.58 1.39 -0.82
C THR A 3 -14.48 2.43 -0.15
N ALA A 4 -15.71 2.62 -0.64
CA ALA A 4 -16.68 3.53 -0.03
C ALA A 4 -17.10 3.05 1.36
N THR A 5 -17.30 1.74 1.54
CA THR A 5 -17.57 1.14 2.85
C THR A 5 -16.39 1.33 3.82
N ALA A 6 -15.15 1.14 3.35
CA ALA A 6 -13.96 1.38 4.15
C ALA A 6 -13.81 2.85 4.55
N MET A 7 -14.06 3.78 3.63
CA MET A 7 -14.07 5.23 3.92
C MET A 7 -15.15 5.59 4.94
N GLY A 8 -16.37 5.04 4.82
CA GLY A 8 -17.45 5.25 5.79
C GLY A 8 -17.14 4.69 7.18
N TYR A 9 -16.36 3.60 7.28
CA TYR A 9 -15.92 3.08 8.57
C TYR A 9 -14.97 4.04 9.31
N PHE A 10 -14.10 4.74 8.58
CA PHE A 10 -13.13 5.70 9.13
C PHE A 10 -13.59 7.17 9.04
N GLU A 11 -14.89 7.42 8.85
CA GLU A 11 -15.46 8.75 8.65
C GLU A 11 -15.11 9.71 9.81
N GLN A 12 -15.11 9.21 11.04
CA GLN A 12 -14.79 10.01 12.22
C GLN A 12 -13.33 10.45 12.25
N GLU A 13 -12.41 9.56 11.90
CA GLU A 13 -10.99 9.85 11.80
C GLU A 13 -10.69 10.83 10.68
N ILE A 14 -11.36 10.64 9.54
CA ILE A 14 -11.29 11.54 8.39
C ILE A 14 -11.78 12.94 8.78
N ALA A 15 -12.93 13.04 9.44
CA ALA A 15 -13.49 14.32 9.87
C ALA A 15 -12.58 15.07 10.86
N ARG A 16 -11.88 14.35 11.73
CA ARG A 16 -10.92 14.91 12.68
C ARG A 16 -9.60 15.32 12.02
N ALA A 17 -9.19 14.63 10.96
CA ALA A 17 -7.92 14.85 10.28
C ALA A 17 -8.09 14.87 8.75
N VAL A 18 -8.86 15.84 8.24
CA VAL A 18 -9.16 16.02 6.80
C VAL A 18 -7.90 16.08 5.94
N VAL A 19 -6.79 16.57 6.50
CA VAL A 19 -5.48 16.60 5.85
C VAL A 19 -4.97 15.21 5.40
N LEU A 20 -5.42 14.12 6.05
CA LEU A 20 -5.06 12.75 5.67
C LEU A 20 -5.66 12.35 4.32
N GLU A 21 -6.83 12.89 3.96
CA GLU A 21 -7.47 12.60 2.68
C GLU A 21 -6.60 13.01 1.49
N LEU A 22 -5.81 14.08 1.65
CA LEU A 22 -4.89 14.57 0.62
C LEU A 22 -3.83 13.53 0.23
N PHE A 23 -3.55 12.55 1.09
CA PHE A 23 -2.57 11.50 0.86
C PHE A 23 -3.19 10.17 0.43
N VAL A 24 -4.52 10.03 0.46
CA VAL A 24 -5.21 8.79 0.05
C VAL A 24 -4.85 8.37 -1.39
N PRO A 25 -4.85 9.26 -2.41
CA PRO A 25 -4.46 8.88 -3.77
C PRO A 25 -3.03 8.36 -3.85
N LEU A 26 -2.11 8.96 -3.08
CA LEU A 26 -0.71 8.56 -3.03
C LEU A 26 -0.58 7.14 -2.44
N ILE A 27 -1.28 6.86 -1.35
CA ILE A 27 -1.26 5.56 -0.68
C ILE A 27 -1.80 4.47 -1.62
N ILE A 28 -3.00 4.70 -2.16
CA ILE A 28 -3.69 3.74 -3.03
C ILE A 28 -2.85 3.47 -4.29
N SER A 29 -2.39 4.53 -4.96
CA SER A 29 -1.59 4.38 -6.19
C SER A 29 -0.27 3.64 -5.94
N SER A 30 0.42 3.92 -4.83
CA SER A 30 1.69 3.27 -4.50
C SER A 30 1.51 1.76 -4.25
N GLY A 31 0.46 1.39 -3.52
CA GLY A 31 0.11 -0.01 -3.31
C GLY A 31 -0.30 -0.72 -4.59
N GLY A 32 -1.23 -0.14 -5.36
CA GLY A 32 -1.76 -0.74 -6.58
C GLY A 32 -0.69 -0.94 -7.66
N ASN A 33 0.20 0.04 -7.84
CA ASN A 33 1.30 -0.05 -8.81
C ASN A 33 2.33 -1.11 -8.42
N SER A 34 2.74 -1.15 -7.16
CA SER A 34 3.70 -2.14 -6.68
C SER A 34 3.13 -3.56 -6.71
N GLY A 35 1.85 -3.74 -6.36
CA GLY A 35 1.18 -5.04 -6.49
C GLY A 35 1.00 -5.48 -7.94
N SER A 36 0.60 -4.59 -8.84
CA SER A 36 0.47 -4.90 -10.28
C SER A 36 1.81 -5.26 -10.90
N GLN A 37 2.89 -4.58 -10.51
CA GLN A 37 4.26 -4.89 -10.91
C GLN A 37 4.67 -6.28 -10.43
N ALA A 38 4.49 -6.58 -9.14
CA ALA A 38 4.83 -7.88 -8.55
C ALA A 38 4.06 -9.02 -9.23
N THR A 39 2.77 -8.82 -9.48
CA THR A 39 1.89 -9.76 -10.20
C THR A 39 2.44 -10.07 -11.59
N THR A 40 2.76 -9.02 -12.37
CA THR A 40 3.27 -9.15 -13.74
C THR A 40 4.60 -9.92 -13.78
N LEU A 41 5.51 -9.60 -12.85
CA LEU A 41 6.81 -10.27 -12.75
C LEU A 41 6.66 -11.76 -12.40
N VAL A 42 5.76 -12.10 -11.47
CA VAL A 42 5.51 -13.50 -11.10
C VAL A 42 4.85 -14.28 -12.22
N ILE A 43 3.82 -13.73 -12.88
CA ILE A 43 3.17 -14.37 -14.03
C ILE A 43 4.19 -14.64 -15.13
N ARG A 44 5.05 -13.65 -15.45
CA ARG A 44 6.11 -13.81 -16.45
C ARG A 44 7.09 -14.92 -16.04
N ALA A 45 7.57 -14.92 -14.80
CA ALA A 45 8.49 -15.94 -14.32
C ALA A 45 7.87 -17.34 -14.30
N MET A 46 6.56 -17.44 -14.02
CA MET A 46 5.81 -18.69 -14.13
C MET A 46 5.68 -19.17 -15.58
N ALA A 47 5.41 -18.26 -16.52
CA ALA A 47 5.27 -18.57 -17.94
C ALA A 47 6.61 -19.00 -18.57
N LEU A 48 7.72 -18.40 -18.13
CA LEU A 48 9.08 -18.79 -18.53
C LEU A 48 9.59 -20.05 -17.82
N GLY A 49 8.83 -20.62 -16.86
CA GLY A 49 9.22 -21.81 -16.10
C GLY A 49 10.31 -21.57 -15.05
N GLU A 50 10.69 -20.32 -14.80
CA GLU A 50 11.68 -19.89 -13.80
C GLU A 50 11.16 -20.08 -12.37
N VAL A 51 9.83 -20.00 -12.18
CA VAL A 51 9.16 -20.12 -10.88
C VAL A 51 8.04 -21.16 -10.96
N ARG A 52 8.05 -22.10 -10.02
CA ARG A 52 7.01 -23.13 -9.87
C ARG A 52 6.23 -22.91 -8.57
N LEU A 53 5.07 -23.57 -8.43
CA LEU A 53 4.20 -23.40 -7.27
C LEU A 53 4.92 -23.67 -5.93
N ARG A 54 5.87 -24.61 -5.90
CA ARG A 54 6.68 -24.93 -4.71
C ARG A 54 7.63 -23.80 -4.28
N ASP A 55 7.94 -22.87 -5.17
CA ASP A 55 8.87 -21.77 -4.93
C ASP A 55 8.19 -20.54 -4.30
N TRP A 56 6.89 -20.62 -4.00
CA TRP A 56 6.08 -19.52 -3.46
C TRP A 56 6.73 -18.86 -2.23
N TRP A 57 7.28 -19.65 -1.31
CA TRP A 57 7.95 -19.16 -0.10
C TRP A 57 9.19 -18.34 -0.42
N ARG A 58 10.01 -18.77 -1.39
CA ARG A 58 11.18 -18.02 -1.88
C ARG A 58 10.76 -16.69 -2.49
N VAL A 59 9.64 -16.66 -3.21
CA VAL A 59 9.09 -15.42 -3.78
C VAL A 59 8.64 -14.47 -2.67
N ILE A 60 7.94 -14.95 -1.63
CA ILE A 60 7.55 -14.10 -0.49
C ILE A 60 8.76 -13.38 0.11
N TYR A 61 9.86 -14.08 0.41
CA TYR A 61 11.04 -13.42 0.99
C TYR A 61 11.67 -12.38 0.07
N ARG A 62 11.74 -12.69 -1.23
CA ARG A 62 12.24 -11.74 -2.22
C ARG A 62 11.36 -10.48 -2.23
N GLU A 63 10.05 -10.66 -2.31
CA GLU A 63 9.10 -9.56 -2.41
C GLU A 63 8.97 -8.77 -1.09
N LEU A 64 9.18 -9.41 0.07
CA LEU A 64 9.31 -8.71 1.35
C LEU A 64 10.47 -7.71 1.31
N SER A 65 11.64 -8.13 0.80
CA SER A 65 12.80 -7.25 0.68
C SER A 65 12.58 -6.11 -0.32
N THR A 66 11.99 -6.41 -1.49
CA THR A 66 11.65 -5.43 -2.51
C THR A 66 10.61 -4.43 -2.01
N GLY A 67 9.55 -4.93 -1.36
CA GLY A 67 8.47 -4.12 -0.80
C GLY A 67 8.95 -3.19 0.30
N LEU A 68 9.81 -3.67 1.21
CA LEU A 68 10.43 -2.83 2.24
C LEU A 68 11.35 -1.77 1.63
N ALA A 69 12.17 -2.14 0.64
CA ALA A 69 13.06 -1.19 -0.02
C ALA A 69 12.28 -0.08 -0.74
N LEU A 70 11.33 -0.46 -1.60
CA LEU A 70 10.48 0.48 -2.34
C LEU A 70 9.62 1.33 -1.39
N GLY A 71 9.01 0.70 -0.40
CA GLY A 71 8.20 1.37 0.62
C GLY A 71 9.00 2.40 1.40
N SER A 72 10.23 2.06 1.80
CA SER A 72 11.12 2.98 2.54
C SER A 72 11.56 4.16 1.69
N VAL A 73 11.87 3.95 0.41
CA VAL A 73 12.20 5.04 -0.52
C VAL A 73 11.02 5.99 -0.69
N LEU A 74 9.81 5.46 -0.92
CA LEU A 74 8.61 6.27 -1.05
C LEU A 74 8.25 6.99 0.25
N ALA A 75 8.43 6.34 1.40
CA ALA A 75 8.24 6.94 2.71
C ALA A 75 9.20 8.12 2.94
N ALA A 76 10.48 7.97 2.60
CA ALA A 76 11.46 9.04 2.70
C ALA A 76 11.11 10.23 1.78
N ILE A 77 10.71 9.97 0.54
CA ILE A 77 10.26 11.00 -0.41
C ILE A 77 9.01 11.71 0.12
N GLY A 78 8.00 10.96 0.55
CA GLY A 78 6.74 11.49 1.08
C GLY A 78 6.96 12.34 2.33
N MET A 79 7.74 11.84 3.28
CA MET A 79 8.09 12.56 4.51
C MET A 79 8.84 13.85 4.19
N THR A 80 9.87 13.79 3.34
CA THR A 80 10.64 14.96 2.93
C THR A 80 9.73 16.01 2.29
N ARG A 81 8.84 15.58 1.38
CA ARG A 81 7.88 16.48 0.73
C ARG A 81 6.98 17.17 1.76
N ILE A 82 6.43 16.44 2.73
CA ILE A 82 5.55 17.00 3.78
C ILE A 82 6.30 18.04 4.62
N LEU A 83 7.52 17.71 5.06
CA LEU A 83 8.34 18.62 5.86
C LEU A 83 8.73 19.90 5.09
N LEU A 84 9.09 19.78 3.82
CA LEU A 84 9.43 20.94 2.97
C LEU A 84 8.21 21.83 2.70
N TRP A 85 7.05 21.23 2.40
CA TRP A 85 5.82 22.00 2.19
C TRP A 85 5.39 22.72 3.47
N GLN A 86 5.54 22.09 4.62
CA GLN A 86 5.32 22.76 5.90
C GLN A 86 6.25 23.95 6.09
N ALA A 87 7.54 23.80 5.81
CA ALA A 87 8.51 24.88 6.02
C ALA A 87 8.19 26.12 5.18
N ILE A 88 7.69 25.94 3.96
CA ILE A 88 7.44 27.04 3.01
C ILE A 88 6.03 27.62 3.17
N TRP A 89 5.02 26.75 3.21
CA TRP A 89 3.60 27.15 3.08
C TRP A 89 2.77 26.91 4.34
N LYS A 90 3.31 26.19 5.33
CA LYS A 90 2.64 25.79 6.58
C LYS A 90 1.22 25.19 6.43
N PRO A 91 0.95 24.30 5.46
CA PRO A 91 -0.42 23.86 5.18
C PRO A 91 -0.92 22.77 6.14
N TYR A 92 -0.06 22.18 6.98
CA TYR A 92 -0.37 20.97 7.76
C TYR A 92 -0.54 21.23 9.27
N GLY A 93 -0.51 22.49 9.70
CA GLY A 93 -0.74 22.87 11.11
C GLY A 93 0.38 22.42 12.07
N ALA A 94 0.08 22.39 13.38
CA ALA A 94 1.06 22.12 14.43
C ALA A 94 1.53 20.65 14.48
N HIS A 95 0.70 19.71 14.02
CA HIS A 95 0.95 18.27 14.11
C HIS A 95 1.55 17.66 12.83
N TYR A 96 2.12 18.49 11.95
CA TYR A 96 2.66 18.09 10.65
C TYR A 96 3.70 16.96 10.72
N VAL A 97 4.50 16.89 11.79
CA VAL A 97 5.50 15.82 11.98
C VAL A 97 4.82 14.47 12.18
N VAL A 98 3.75 14.43 12.97
CA VAL A 98 2.98 13.22 13.25
C VAL A 98 2.22 12.76 12.00
N ILE A 99 1.70 13.71 11.20
CA ILE A 99 1.13 13.44 9.87
C ILE A 99 2.20 12.84 8.94
N ALA A 100 3.40 13.43 8.90
CA ALA A 100 4.49 12.95 8.06
C ALA A 100 4.91 11.51 8.41
N LEU A 101 5.03 11.20 9.71
CA LEU A 101 5.30 9.85 10.21
C LEU A 101 4.16 8.89 9.85
N THR A 102 2.91 9.30 10.04
CA THR A 102 1.73 8.49 9.69
C THR A 102 1.75 8.10 8.21
N VAL A 103 1.97 9.06 7.32
CA VAL A 103 2.05 8.81 5.87
C VAL A 103 3.25 7.92 5.54
N ALA A 104 4.42 8.17 6.15
CA ALA A 104 5.63 7.38 5.91
C ALA A 104 5.45 5.90 6.29
N PHE A 105 4.99 5.60 7.51
CA PHE A 105 4.75 4.22 7.95
C PHE A 105 3.66 3.53 7.13
N SER A 106 2.63 4.28 6.74
CA SER A 106 1.57 3.76 5.91
C SER A 106 2.02 3.42 4.50
N LEU A 107 2.90 4.24 3.90
CA LEU A 107 3.50 3.93 2.60
C LEU A 107 4.30 2.63 2.64
N VAL A 108 5.11 2.44 3.69
CA VAL A 108 5.83 1.16 3.86
C VAL A 108 4.85 0.00 3.97
N GLY A 109 3.84 0.10 4.83
CA GLY A 109 2.86 -0.96 5.04
C GLY A 109 2.06 -1.31 3.78
N VAL A 110 1.58 -0.30 3.05
CA VAL A 110 0.74 -0.49 1.86
C VAL A 110 1.55 -1.00 0.66
N VAL A 111 2.77 -0.53 0.45
CA VAL A 111 3.65 -1.04 -0.61
C VAL A 111 4.08 -2.47 -0.31
N LEU A 112 4.41 -2.78 0.95
CA LEU A 112 4.74 -4.13 1.38
C LEU A 112 3.55 -5.08 1.17
N PHE A 113 2.36 -4.68 1.59
CA PHE A 113 1.17 -5.47 1.37
C PHE A 113 0.88 -5.64 -0.12
N GLY A 114 0.95 -4.57 -0.91
CA GLY A 114 0.70 -4.60 -2.35
C GLY A 114 1.63 -5.58 -3.07
N THR A 115 2.93 -5.51 -2.81
CA THR A 115 3.93 -6.42 -3.40
C THR A 115 3.70 -7.88 -3.01
N ILE A 116 3.40 -8.17 -1.74
CA ILE A 116 3.09 -9.53 -1.27
C ILE A 116 1.78 -10.04 -1.89
N ALA A 117 0.70 -9.26 -1.80
CA ALA A 117 -0.60 -9.65 -2.33
C ALA A 117 -0.54 -9.89 -3.85
N GLY A 118 0.09 -8.98 -4.58
CA GLY A 118 0.28 -9.09 -6.02
C GLY A 118 1.14 -10.29 -6.42
N SER A 119 2.25 -10.53 -5.72
CA SER A 119 3.09 -11.70 -6.02
C SER A 119 2.43 -13.04 -5.67
N MET A 120 1.57 -13.09 -4.66
CA MET A 120 0.93 -14.33 -4.20
C MET A 120 -0.33 -14.70 -4.94
N LEU A 121 -1.03 -13.73 -5.53
CA LEU A 121 -2.29 -13.99 -6.25
C LEU A 121 -2.12 -14.99 -7.42
N PRO A 122 -1.09 -14.90 -8.29
CA PRO A 122 -0.85 -15.90 -9.34
C PRO A 122 -0.64 -17.32 -8.79
N PHE A 123 0.02 -17.46 -7.63
CA PHE A 123 0.18 -18.77 -6.98
C PHE A 123 -1.14 -19.31 -6.46
N ALA A 124 -1.97 -18.47 -5.85
CA ALA A 124 -3.29 -18.86 -5.36
C ALA A 124 -4.19 -19.34 -6.50
N LEU A 125 -4.23 -18.61 -7.63
CA LEU A 125 -4.96 -19.01 -8.83
C LEU A 125 -4.44 -20.32 -9.40
N ARG A 126 -3.13 -20.46 -9.57
CA ARG A 126 -2.52 -21.70 -10.08
C ARG A 126 -2.84 -22.90 -9.21
N ARG A 127 -2.83 -22.72 -7.88
CA ARG A 127 -3.17 -23.77 -6.92
C ARG A 127 -4.66 -24.16 -7.00
N ALA A 128 -5.53 -23.21 -7.32
CA ALA A 128 -6.94 -23.45 -7.56
C ALA A 128 -7.24 -24.06 -8.96
N GLY A 129 -6.22 -24.30 -9.78
CA GLY A 129 -6.38 -24.80 -11.16
C GLY A 129 -6.82 -23.74 -12.17
N LEU A 130 -6.75 -22.45 -11.80
CA LEU A 130 -7.06 -21.32 -12.67
C LEU A 130 -5.79 -20.82 -13.37
N ASP A 131 -5.98 -20.12 -14.50
CA ASP A 131 -4.89 -19.49 -15.24
C ASP A 131 -4.29 -18.34 -14.41
N PRO A 132 -2.99 -18.37 -14.06
CA PRO A 132 -2.33 -17.28 -13.34
C PRO A 132 -2.41 -15.94 -14.08
N ALA A 133 -2.52 -15.94 -15.41
CA ALA A 133 -2.68 -14.73 -16.20
C ALA A 133 -4.03 -14.03 -15.95
N SER A 134 -5.01 -14.72 -15.35
CA SER A 134 -6.27 -14.11 -14.93
C SER A 134 -6.13 -13.22 -13.70
N ALA A 135 -4.98 -13.24 -12.99
CA ALA A 135 -4.61 -12.21 -12.03
C ALA A 135 -4.30 -10.90 -12.77
N SER A 136 -5.35 -10.20 -13.18
CA SER A 136 -5.22 -8.95 -13.92
C SER A 136 -4.79 -7.81 -12.99
N ALA A 137 -4.04 -6.86 -13.54
CA ALA A 137 -3.63 -5.65 -12.81
C ALA A 137 -4.83 -4.89 -12.17
N PRO A 138 -6.00 -4.75 -12.83
CA PRO A 138 -7.18 -4.14 -12.21
C PRO A 138 -7.67 -4.88 -10.96
N PHE A 139 -7.66 -6.21 -10.94
CA PHE A 139 -8.11 -6.96 -9.76
C PHE A 139 -7.19 -6.71 -8.56
N VAL A 140 -5.88 -6.76 -8.78
CA VAL A 140 -4.88 -6.48 -7.74
C VAL A 140 -4.99 -5.05 -7.25
N ALA A 141 -5.13 -4.08 -8.15
CA ALA A 141 -5.37 -2.68 -7.79
C ALA A 141 -6.58 -2.55 -6.87
N THR A 142 -7.76 -3.10 -7.24
CA THR A 142 -8.95 -2.98 -6.39
C THR A 142 -8.80 -3.61 -5.00
N LEU A 143 -8.11 -4.75 -4.91
CA LEU A 143 -7.81 -5.37 -3.62
C LEU A 143 -6.95 -4.45 -2.77
N VAL A 144 -5.86 -3.93 -3.37
CA VAL A 144 -4.92 -3.04 -2.69
C VAL A 144 -5.53 -1.68 -2.34
N ASP A 145 -6.46 -1.16 -3.14
CA ASP A 145 -7.18 0.08 -2.83
C ASP A 145 -7.94 -0.04 -1.50
N VAL A 146 -8.71 -1.13 -1.34
CA VAL A 146 -9.51 -1.37 -0.12
C VAL A 146 -8.59 -1.63 1.08
N THR A 147 -7.64 -2.56 0.95
CA THR A 147 -6.74 -2.89 2.06
C THR A 147 -5.80 -1.75 2.38
N GLY A 148 -5.41 -0.96 1.39
CA GLY A 148 -4.53 0.20 1.53
C GLY A 148 -5.17 1.28 2.38
N LEU A 149 -6.46 1.55 2.17
CA LEU A 149 -7.23 2.43 3.05
C LEU A 149 -7.30 1.90 4.48
N VAL A 150 -7.57 0.60 4.64
CA VAL A 150 -7.62 -0.03 5.97
C VAL A 150 -6.28 0.09 6.68
N ILE A 151 -5.16 -0.22 6.01
CA ILE A 151 -3.81 -0.08 6.57
C ILE A 151 -3.52 1.38 6.94
N TYR A 152 -3.81 2.31 6.03
CA TYR A 152 -3.55 3.74 6.24
C TYR A 152 -4.27 4.29 7.45
N PHE A 153 -5.59 4.11 7.52
CA PHE A 153 -6.38 4.65 8.60
C PHE A 153 -6.19 3.89 9.91
N SER A 154 -5.83 2.60 9.87
CA SER A 154 -5.42 1.88 11.09
C SER A 154 -4.11 2.43 11.65
N ILE A 155 -3.11 2.70 10.82
CA ILE A 155 -1.86 3.33 11.24
C ILE A 155 -2.10 4.76 11.73
N ALA A 156 -2.94 5.52 11.03
CA ALA A 156 -3.36 6.85 11.45
C ALA A 156 -4.03 6.81 12.83
N SER A 157 -4.99 5.90 13.03
CA SER A 157 -5.67 5.71 14.32
C SER A 157 -4.68 5.32 15.42
N LEU A 158 -3.67 4.52 15.15
CA LEU A 158 -2.65 4.16 16.14
C LEU A 158 -1.71 5.31 16.49
N ILE A 159 -1.24 6.07 15.50
CA ILE A 159 -0.21 7.10 15.68
C ILE A 159 -0.81 8.44 16.15
N LEU A 160 -1.99 8.80 15.66
CA LEU A 160 -2.61 10.09 15.92
C LEU A 160 -3.51 10.08 17.16
N LYS A 161 -3.76 8.92 17.78
CA LYS A 161 -4.56 8.79 18.99
C LYS A 161 -4.04 9.69 20.10
N GLY A 162 -4.89 10.56 20.62
CA GLY A 162 -4.55 11.53 21.67
C GLY A 162 -3.85 12.78 21.16
N THR A 163 -3.78 12.99 19.84
CA THR A 163 -3.30 14.24 19.22
C THR A 163 -4.36 14.81 18.29
N LEU A 164 -4.43 14.33 17.05
CA LEU A 164 -5.42 14.71 16.04
C LEU A 164 -6.66 13.81 16.05
N LEU A 165 -6.55 12.57 16.54
CA LEU A 165 -7.63 11.59 16.65
C LEU A 165 -7.98 11.30 18.10
#